data_AF-A0A8D8IGJ0-F1
#
_entry.id   AF-A0A8D8IGJ0-F1
#
_cell.length_a   1.000
_cell.length_b   1.000
_cell.length_c   1.000
_cell.angle_alpha   90.00
_cell.angle_beta   90.00
_cell.angle_gamma   90.00
#
_symmetry.space_group_name_H-M   'P 1'
#
loop_
_entity.id
_entity.type
_entity.pdbx_description
1 polymer ?
#
loop_
_entity_poly.entity_id
_entity_poly.type
_entity_poly.pdbx_seq_one_letter_code
_entity_poly.pdbx_strand_id
1 'polypeptide(L)'
;LTVLPQGLAYATLAGLEPQYGLYSAFVGGLMYALIGGCREVTIGPTALLALMTSRHTGHGGESGPHFAILLCFLSGIVELAMAVLRLGALVDLISLPVTVGFTSATALIIGASQLKALLGIRGGSGSGFAETIKTVIEKFGEARVSDSVLGFASIAVLLAMRKLKDIKTPADASKGRKTFGVALWLFATARNALLVLVTSSIAFYYDSKGERPFILTGTVKSGIPGFHVPPFSTQLPGPNNTSTEVGFVGMVSELGINIALVPVIAVLGNVAISKAFGGSGINPTKELVALSLSNIVGSFFSSIPVTGSFSRSAVNHASGVKTPIGGIYTGALVLLALGLLTPYFQFI
;
A
#
# COMPACT_ATOMS: atom_id res chain seq x y z
N LEU A 1 -3.93 9.95 -6.69
CA LEU A 1 -3.65 10.75 -5.47
C LEU A 1 -3.69 9.92 -4.18
N THR A 2 -4.72 9.11 -3.92
CA THR A 2 -4.75 8.20 -2.73
C THR A 2 -3.58 7.23 -2.67
N VAL A 3 -3.06 6.85 -3.83
CA VAL A 3 -1.92 5.94 -4.01
C VAL A 3 -0.64 6.47 -3.37
N LEU A 4 -0.40 7.79 -3.40
CA LEU A 4 0.85 8.41 -2.94
C LEU A 4 1.05 8.26 -1.43
N PRO A 5 0.18 8.82 -0.56
CA PRO A 5 0.36 8.74 0.89
C PRO A 5 0.30 7.28 1.38
N GLN A 6 -0.55 6.46 0.78
CA GLN A 6 -0.64 5.03 1.13
C GLN A 6 0.64 4.27 0.75
N GLY A 7 1.22 4.53 -0.43
CA GLY A 7 2.47 3.92 -0.86
C GLY A 7 3.60 4.26 0.11
N LEU A 8 3.77 5.54 0.42
CA LEU A 8 4.77 6.03 1.39
C LEU A 8 4.61 5.34 2.76
N ALA A 9 3.38 5.32 3.30
CA ALA A 9 3.08 4.73 4.59
C ALA A 9 3.28 3.19 4.62
N TYR A 10 3.02 2.49 3.53
CA TYR A 10 3.22 1.03 3.49
C TYR A 10 4.69 0.65 3.32
N ALA A 11 5.51 1.48 2.67
CA ALA A 11 6.95 1.25 2.65
C ALA A 11 7.57 1.43 4.04
N THR A 12 7.18 2.47 4.77
CA THR A 12 7.63 2.66 6.16
C THR A 12 7.14 1.55 7.07
N LEU A 13 5.92 1.06 6.86
CA LEU A 13 5.40 -0.12 7.58
C LEU A 13 6.18 -1.40 7.26
N ALA A 14 6.71 -1.51 6.04
CA ALA A 14 7.62 -2.57 5.63
C ALA A 14 9.06 -2.38 6.16
N GLY A 15 9.33 -1.34 6.94
CA GLY A 15 10.67 -1.03 7.45
C GLY A 15 11.63 -0.51 6.38
N LEU A 16 11.10 0.01 5.27
CA LEU A 16 11.88 0.56 4.17
C LEU A 16 11.69 2.06 4.03
N GLU A 17 12.57 2.68 3.22
CA GLU A 17 12.42 4.08 2.86
C GLU A 17 11.12 4.31 2.06
N PRO A 18 10.48 5.49 2.17
CA PRO A 18 9.14 5.71 1.61
C PRO A 18 9.03 5.50 0.09
N GLN A 19 10.11 5.77 -0.67
CA GLN A 19 10.10 5.65 -2.14
C GLN A 19 9.79 4.24 -2.66
N TYR A 20 10.16 3.18 -1.93
CA TYR A 20 9.91 1.80 -2.35
C TYR A 20 8.41 1.52 -2.55
N GLY A 21 7.56 2.19 -1.78
CA GLY A 21 6.11 2.06 -1.92
C GLY A 21 5.56 2.76 -3.16
N LEU A 22 6.18 3.87 -3.57
CA LEU A 22 5.81 4.56 -4.80
C LEU A 22 6.28 3.77 -6.04
N TYR A 23 7.48 3.20 -6.00
CA TYR A 23 7.97 2.32 -7.06
C TYR A 23 7.04 1.12 -7.28
N SER A 24 6.64 0.50 -6.17
CA SER A 24 5.71 -0.63 -6.17
C SER A 24 4.33 -0.27 -6.73
N ALA A 25 3.82 0.92 -6.40
CA ALA A 25 2.54 1.38 -6.91
C ALA A 25 2.58 1.72 -8.42
N PHE A 26 3.70 2.25 -8.90
CA PHE A 26 3.90 2.55 -10.31
C PHE A 26 3.88 1.27 -11.16
N VAL A 27 4.77 0.32 -10.87
CA VAL A 27 4.90 -0.89 -11.70
C VAL A 27 3.68 -1.79 -11.59
N GLY A 28 3.15 -1.97 -10.38
CA GLY A 28 1.92 -2.75 -10.19
C GLY A 28 0.74 -2.17 -10.98
N GLY A 29 0.54 -0.86 -10.93
CA GLY A 29 -0.53 -0.19 -11.69
C GLY A 29 -0.34 -0.31 -13.22
N LEU A 30 0.90 -0.17 -13.70
CA LEU A 30 1.22 -0.33 -15.11
C LEU A 30 0.99 -1.75 -15.61
N MET A 31 1.54 -2.75 -14.91
CA MET A 31 1.41 -4.14 -15.31
C MET A 31 -0.02 -4.62 -15.30
N TYR A 32 -0.78 -4.23 -14.27
CA TYR A 32 -2.19 -4.56 -14.18
C TYR A 32 -3.02 -3.90 -15.28
N ALA A 33 -2.70 -2.67 -15.69
CA ALA A 33 -3.41 -2.02 -16.79
C ALA A 33 -3.24 -2.75 -18.13
N LEU A 34 -2.10 -3.42 -18.33
CA LEU A 34 -1.79 -4.18 -19.56
C LEU A 34 -2.45 -5.57 -19.58
N ILE A 35 -2.52 -6.23 -18.42
CA ILE A 35 -2.82 -7.68 -18.35
C ILE A 35 -4.09 -7.98 -17.55
N GLY A 36 -4.49 -7.10 -16.63
CA GLY A 36 -5.62 -7.29 -15.73
C GLY A 36 -6.96 -7.48 -16.45
N GLY A 37 -7.86 -8.24 -15.82
CA GLY A 37 -9.22 -8.47 -16.29
C GLY A 37 -10.25 -7.58 -15.60
N CYS A 38 -10.06 -7.30 -14.31
CA CYS A 38 -10.96 -6.46 -13.52
C CYS A 38 -10.64 -4.97 -13.69
N ARG A 39 -11.66 -4.13 -13.89
CA ARG A 39 -11.48 -2.70 -14.19
C ARG A 39 -11.26 -1.87 -12.93
N GLU A 40 -11.80 -2.38 -11.83
CA GLU A 40 -11.87 -1.75 -10.53
C GLU A 40 -10.59 -1.98 -9.73
N VAL A 41 -9.95 -3.14 -9.90
CA VAL A 41 -8.75 -3.55 -9.16
C VAL A 41 -7.60 -2.57 -9.42
N THR A 42 -6.96 -2.15 -8.34
CA THR A 42 -5.73 -1.35 -8.38
C THR A 42 -4.63 -2.04 -7.59
N ILE A 43 -3.62 -2.54 -8.31
CA ILE A 43 -2.44 -3.20 -7.73
C ILE A 43 -1.46 -2.19 -7.13
N GLY A 44 -0.82 -2.57 -6.05
CA GLY A 44 0.31 -1.86 -5.45
C GLY A 44 0.61 -2.40 -4.05
N PRO A 45 1.44 -1.71 -3.25
CA PRO A 45 1.72 -2.18 -1.90
C PRO A 45 0.46 -2.10 -1.05
N THR A 46 0.37 -3.00 -0.06
CA THR A 46 -0.72 -3.04 0.93
C THR A 46 -0.15 -3.22 2.33
N ALA A 47 -0.90 -2.77 3.34
CA ALA A 47 -0.50 -2.87 4.74
C ALA A 47 -0.14 -4.30 5.18
N LEU A 48 -0.95 -5.30 4.76
CA LEU A 48 -0.74 -6.68 5.17
C LEU A 48 0.58 -7.24 4.60
N LEU A 49 0.83 -7.06 3.30
CA LEU A 49 2.08 -7.51 2.69
C LEU A 49 3.28 -6.73 3.23
N ALA A 50 3.11 -5.44 3.53
CA ALA A 50 4.15 -4.63 4.17
C ALA A 50 4.52 -5.17 5.55
N LEU A 51 3.55 -5.50 6.41
CA LEU A 51 3.79 -6.10 7.73
C LEU A 51 4.47 -7.46 7.67
N MET A 52 4.14 -8.27 6.67
CA MET A 52 4.80 -9.56 6.46
C MET A 52 6.24 -9.38 5.96
N THR A 53 6.44 -8.41 5.07
CA THR A 53 7.76 -8.04 4.55
C THR A 53 8.64 -7.49 5.68
N SER A 54 8.07 -6.68 6.59
CA SER A 54 8.81 -6.02 7.67
C SER A 54 9.56 -6.96 8.62
N ARG A 55 9.17 -8.24 8.66
CA ARG A 55 9.86 -9.26 9.46
C ARG A 55 11.28 -9.56 8.96
N HIS A 56 11.57 -9.28 7.69
CA HIS A 56 12.85 -9.60 7.05
C HIS A 56 13.67 -8.34 6.73
N THR A 57 13.09 -7.15 6.92
CA THR A 57 13.77 -5.88 6.59
C THR A 57 14.49 -5.24 7.78
N GLY A 58 14.31 -5.78 8.98
CA GLY A 58 14.90 -5.28 10.23
C GLY A 58 16.42 -5.46 10.36
N HIS A 59 17.09 -5.98 9.33
CA HIS A 59 18.52 -6.28 9.33
C HIS A 59 19.42 -5.04 9.19
N GLY A 60 18.88 -3.87 8.84
CA GLY A 60 19.64 -2.62 8.71
C GLY A 60 20.50 -2.51 7.45
N GLY A 61 20.89 -1.28 7.09
CA GLY A 61 21.64 -1.00 5.86
C GLY A 61 20.84 -1.34 4.59
N GLU A 62 21.55 -1.74 3.53
CA GLU A 62 20.92 -2.10 2.24
C GLU A 62 20.28 -3.50 2.23
N SER A 63 20.51 -4.30 3.28
CA SER A 63 19.98 -5.66 3.35
C SER A 63 18.45 -5.72 3.41
N GLY A 64 17.82 -4.75 4.08
CA GLY A 64 16.36 -4.70 4.19
C GLY A 64 15.66 -4.61 2.84
N PRO A 65 15.97 -3.59 2.01
CA PRO A 65 15.48 -3.53 0.64
C PRO A 65 15.74 -4.80 -0.17
N HIS A 66 16.92 -5.42 -0.03
CA HIS A 66 17.25 -6.63 -0.77
C HIS A 66 16.32 -7.81 -0.46
N PHE A 67 16.03 -8.06 0.82
CA PHE A 67 15.06 -9.08 1.21
C PHE A 67 13.65 -8.78 0.69
N ALA A 68 13.21 -7.53 0.75
CA ALA A 68 11.88 -7.15 0.29
C ALA A 68 11.71 -7.30 -1.23
N ILE A 69 12.73 -6.90 -2.01
CA ILE A 69 12.74 -7.02 -3.47
C ILE A 69 12.83 -8.50 -3.88
N LEU A 70 13.68 -9.30 -3.21
CA LEU A 70 13.76 -10.73 -3.47
C LEU A 70 12.45 -11.45 -3.13
N LEU A 71 11.82 -11.11 -2.01
CA LEU A 71 10.51 -11.64 -1.64
C LEU A 71 9.44 -11.27 -2.66
N CYS A 72 9.48 -10.05 -3.22
CA CYS A 72 8.61 -9.62 -4.32
C CYS A 72 8.80 -10.50 -5.56
N PHE A 73 10.04 -10.71 -5.98
CA PHE A 73 10.39 -11.57 -7.12
C PHE A 73 9.92 -13.01 -6.92
N LEU A 74 10.24 -13.61 -5.77
CA LEU A 74 9.88 -14.99 -5.45
C LEU A 74 8.37 -15.17 -5.30
N SER A 75 7.67 -14.20 -4.69
CA SER A 75 6.20 -14.20 -4.62
C SER A 75 5.59 -14.23 -6.02
N GLY A 76 6.11 -13.40 -6.93
CA GLY A 76 5.69 -13.39 -8.33
C GLY A 76 5.97 -14.72 -9.06
N ILE A 77 7.09 -15.39 -8.79
CA ILE A 77 7.38 -16.72 -9.34
C ILE A 77 6.38 -17.76 -8.83
N VAL A 78 6.08 -17.77 -7.53
CA VAL A 78 5.11 -18.69 -6.95
C VAL A 78 3.71 -18.43 -7.52
N GLU A 79 3.31 -17.17 -7.63
CA GLU A 79 2.04 -16.77 -8.28
C GLU A 79 1.97 -17.21 -9.74
N LEU A 80 3.07 -17.04 -10.49
CA LEU A 80 3.16 -17.49 -11.88
C LEU A 80 3.06 -19.01 -11.97
N ALA A 81 3.73 -19.75 -11.09
CA ALA A 81 3.62 -21.20 -11.01
C ALA A 81 2.17 -21.63 -10.73
N MET A 82 1.49 -20.97 -9.79
CA MET A 82 0.06 -21.20 -9.53
C MET A 82 -0.80 -20.92 -10.79
N ALA A 83 -0.47 -19.89 -11.57
CA ALA A 83 -1.16 -19.56 -12.82
C ALA A 83 -0.94 -20.60 -13.92
N VAL A 84 0.31 -21.02 -14.13
CA VAL A 84 0.70 -22.03 -15.14
C VAL A 84 0.06 -23.38 -14.82
N LEU A 85 0.02 -23.77 -13.55
CA LEU A 85 -0.67 -24.97 -13.08
C LEU A 85 -2.20 -24.85 -13.10
N ARG A 86 -2.73 -23.74 -13.62
CA ARG A 86 -4.18 -23.43 -13.71
C ARG A 86 -4.89 -23.51 -12.36
N LEU A 87 -4.18 -23.20 -11.27
CA LEU A 87 -4.76 -23.13 -9.92
C LEU A 87 -5.73 -21.96 -9.76
N GLY A 88 -5.93 -21.13 -10.80
CA GLY A 88 -7.05 -20.19 -10.88
C GLY A 88 -8.42 -20.87 -10.66
N ALA A 89 -8.57 -22.14 -11.04
CA ALA A 89 -9.78 -22.91 -10.73
C ALA A 89 -9.97 -23.14 -9.22
N LEU A 90 -8.89 -23.39 -8.47
CA LEU A 90 -8.94 -23.51 -7.00
C LEU A 90 -9.26 -22.17 -6.35
N VAL A 91 -8.76 -21.08 -6.94
CA VAL A 91 -9.08 -19.72 -6.52
C VAL A 91 -10.56 -19.40 -6.70
N ASP A 92 -11.21 -19.92 -7.75
CA ASP A 92 -12.66 -19.81 -7.91
C ASP A 92 -13.44 -20.52 -6.80
N LEU A 93 -12.91 -21.62 -6.26
CA LEU A 93 -13.49 -22.36 -5.13
C LEU A 93 -13.44 -21.60 -3.80
N ILE A 94 -12.77 -20.44 -3.72
CA ILE A 94 -12.83 -19.58 -2.53
C ILE A 94 -14.26 -19.08 -2.35
N SER A 95 -14.93 -19.66 -1.37
CA SER A 95 -16.32 -19.34 -1.05
C SER A 95 -16.46 -17.93 -0.46
N LEU A 96 -17.66 -17.34 -0.61
CA LEU A 96 -17.96 -16.03 -0.04
C LEU A 96 -17.69 -15.96 1.49
N PRO A 97 -18.02 -16.97 2.31
CA PRO A 97 -17.65 -16.99 3.73
C PRO A 97 -16.15 -16.84 3.98
N VAL A 98 -15.29 -17.49 3.18
CA VAL A 98 -13.82 -17.36 3.31
C VAL A 98 -13.38 -15.94 2.98
N THR A 99 -13.92 -15.34 1.92
CA THR A 99 -13.65 -13.94 1.57
C THR A 99 -14.09 -12.97 2.67
N VAL A 100 -15.27 -13.15 3.26
CA VAL A 100 -15.77 -12.31 4.35
C VAL A 100 -14.92 -12.48 5.62
N GLY A 101 -14.52 -13.71 5.96
CA GLY A 101 -13.61 -13.99 7.08
C GLY A 101 -12.25 -13.33 6.90
N PHE A 102 -11.63 -13.50 5.72
CA PHE A 102 -10.34 -12.91 5.37
C PHE A 102 -10.39 -11.37 5.41
N THR A 103 -11.42 -10.76 4.81
CA THR A 103 -11.58 -9.30 4.80
C THR A 103 -11.79 -8.72 6.19
N SER A 104 -12.58 -9.40 7.04
CA SER A 104 -12.79 -9.01 8.44
C SER A 104 -11.50 -9.07 9.26
N ALA A 105 -10.75 -10.17 9.16
CA ALA A 105 -9.46 -10.32 9.83
C ALA A 105 -8.44 -9.27 9.34
N THR A 106 -8.37 -9.06 8.03
CA THR A 106 -7.50 -8.05 7.41
C THR A 106 -7.87 -6.64 7.91
N ALA A 107 -9.16 -6.31 8.04
CA ALA A 107 -9.60 -5.03 8.56
C ALA A 107 -9.15 -4.80 10.01
N LEU A 108 -9.24 -5.83 10.86
CA LEU A 108 -8.75 -5.75 12.26
C LEU A 108 -7.24 -5.59 12.33
N ILE A 109 -6.47 -6.37 11.55
CA ILE A 109 -5.00 -6.28 11.51
C ILE A 109 -4.56 -4.90 11.03
N ILE A 110 -5.17 -4.40 9.94
CA ILE A 110 -4.86 -3.06 9.42
C ILE A 110 -5.23 -2.01 10.48
N GLY A 111 -6.43 -2.07 11.05
CA GLY A 111 -6.86 -1.13 12.10
C GLY A 111 -5.89 -1.08 13.28
N ALA A 112 -5.49 -2.23 13.82
CA ALA A 112 -4.52 -2.31 14.91
C ALA A 112 -3.15 -1.76 14.50
N SER A 113 -2.66 -2.08 13.29
CA SER A 113 -1.37 -1.60 12.80
C SER A 113 -1.28 -0.06 12.73
N GLN A 114 -2.41 0.61 12.51
CA GLN A 114 -2.46 2.07 12.42
C GLN A 114 -2.55 2.75 13.80
N LEU A 115 -2.87 2.05 14.88
CA LEU A 115 -2.99 2.64 16.22
C LEU A 115 -1.68 3.28 16.70
N LYS A 116 -0.54 2.64 16.42
CA LYS A 116 0.78 3.18 16.77
C LYS A 116 1.04 4.51 16.08
N ALA A 117 0.77 4.59 14.78
CA ALA A 117 0.91 5.82 14.00
C ALA A 117 -0.09 6.90 14.47
N LEU A 118 -1.34 6.51 14.75
CA LEU A 118 -2.38 7.42 15.22
C LEU A 118 -2.02 8.08 16.55
N LEU A 119 -1.41 7.34 17.47
CA LEU A 119 -1.00 7.85 18.79
C LEU A 119 0.41 8.48 18.81
N GLY A 120 1.13 8.43 17.68
CA GLY A 120 2.52 8.88 17.59
C GLY A 120 3.51 8.05 18.43
N ILE A 121 3.19 6.78 18.72
CA ILE A 121 4.04 5.88 19.50
C ILE A 121 5.15 5.33 18.59
N ARG A 122 6.41 5.48 19.02
CA ARG A 122 7.58 4.96 18.32
C ARG A 122 8.05 3.62 18.89
N GLY A 123 8.51 2.75 18.00
CA GLY A 123 9.04 1.44 18.37
C GLY A 123 7.96 0.41 18.74
N GLY A 124 8.41 -0.80 19.02
CA GLY A 124 7.57 -1.98 19.25
C GLY A 124 7.92 -3.10 18.28
N SER A 125 8.67 -4.08 18.75
CA SER A 125 8.99 -5.30 18.02
C SER A 125 7.74 -6.17 17.97
N GLY A 126 7.02 -6.11 16.85
CA GLY A 126 5.87 -6.97 16.65
C GLY A 126 5.07 -6.58 15.42
N SER A 127 4.95 -7.52 14.50
CA SER A 127 4.13 -7.40 13.28
C SER A 127 2.76 -8.06 13.46
N GLY A 128 2.51 -8.70 14.60
CA GLY A 128 1.23 -9.32 14.93
C GLY A 128 0.21 -8.34 15.51
N PHE A 129 -1.07 -8.67 15.33
CA PHE A 129 -2.20 -7.93 15.92
C PHE A 129 -2.07 -7.85 17.46
N ALA A 130 -1.89 -9.00 18.13
CA ALA A 130 -1.80 -9.06 19.59
C ALA A 130 -0.61 -8.27 20.15
N GLU A 131 0.56 -8.39 19.52
CA GLU A 131 1.77 -7.65 19.89
C GLU A 131 1.58 -6.14 19.72
N THR A 132 0.91 -5.72 18.65
CA THR A 132 0.61 -4.31 18.41
C THR A 132 -0.33 -3.76 19.49
N ILE A 133 -1.40 -4.48 19.84
CA ILE A 133 -2.30 -4.08 20.92
C ILE A 133 -1.58 -4.00 22.26
N LYS A 134 -0.77 -5.02 22.59
CA LYS A 134 0.05 -5.03 23.80
C LYS A 134 0.98 -3.81 23.86
N THR A 135 1.69 -3.53 22.78
CA THR A 135 2.59 -2.36 22.66
C THR A 135 1.84 -1.05 22.89
N VAL A 136 0.65 -0.90 22.30
CA VAL A 136 -0.17 0.32 22.43
C VAL A 136 -0.61 0.52 23.88
N ILE A 137 -0.98 -0.55 24.59
CA ILE A 137 -1.39 -0.48 26.00
C ILE A 137 -0.19 -0.13 26.89
N GLU A 138 0.93 -0.82 26.71
CA GLU A 138 2.14 -0.62 27.52
C GLU A 138 2.75 0.78 27.33
N LYS A 139 2.75 1.28 26.08
CA LYS A 139 3.35 2.57 25.72
C LYS A 139 2.33 3.69 25.58
N PHE A 140 1.12 3.52 26.12
CA PHE A 140 0.08 4.55 25.99
C PHE A 140 0.53 5.90 26.59
N GLY A 141 1.33 5.87 27.66
CA GLY A 141 1.91 7.08 28.26
C GLY A 141 2.96 7.80 27.41
N GLU A 142 3.52 7.15 26.39
CA GLU A 142 4.47 7.75 25.43
C GLU A 142 3.76 8.39 24.23
N ALA A 143 2.43 8.37 24.18
CA ALA A 143 1.66 8.90 23.07
C ALA A 143 1.89 10.41 22.88
N ARG A 144 2.16 10.82 21.64
CA ARG A 144 2.31 12.23 21.28
C ARG A 144 0.93 12.84 21.07
N VAL A 145 0.59 13.82 21.90
CA VAL A 145 -0.72 14.48 21.88
C VAL A 145 -0.98 15.18 20.53
N SER A 146 0.03 15.83 19.96
CA SER A 146 -0.05 16.52 18.67
C SER A 146 -0.42 15.56 17.53
N ASP A 147 0.29 14.44 17.40
CA ASP A 147 0.02 13.40 16.41
C ASP A 147 -1.38 12.78 16.61
N SER A 148 -1.75 12.51 17.87
CA SER A 148 -3.06 11.99 18.25
C SER A 148 -4.21 12.91 17.85
N VAL A 149 -4.11 14.20 18.20
CA VAL A 149 -5.13 15.20 17.87
C VAL A 149 -5.25 15.35 16.36
N LEU A 150 -4.13 15.44 15.63
CA LEU A 150 -4.14 15.54 14.17
C LEU A 150 -4.79 14.30 13.54
N GLY A 151 -4.46 13.11 14.03
CA GLY A 151 -4.98 11.84 13.55
C GLY A 151 -6.49 11.69 13.76
N PHE A 152 -6.98 11.93 14.98
CA PHE A 152 -8.42 11.86 15.28
C PHE A 152 -9.22 12.97 14.58
N ALA A 153 -8.68 14.20 14.50
CA ALA A 153 -9.30 15.28 13.73
C ALA A 153 -9.39 14.93 12.24
N SER A 154 -8.32 14.35 11.68
CA SER A 154 -8.29 13.86 10.29
C SER A 154 -9.35 12.80 10.03
N ILE A 155 -9.52 11.82 10.93
CA ILE A 155 -10.59 10.82 10.84
C ILE A 155 -11.97 11.50 10.85
N ALA A 156 -12.20 12.43 11.78
CA ALA A 156 -13.46 13.17 11.89
C ALA A 156 -13.78 13.95 10.60
N VAL A 157 -12.80 14.66 10.05
CA VAL A 157 -12.94 15.40 8.77
C VAL A 157 -13.23 14.43 7.63
N LEU A 158 -12.52 13.32 7.49
CA LEU A 158 -12.76 12.33 6.43
C LEU A 158 -14.15 11.71 6.52
N LEU A 159 -14.63 11.42 7.73
CA LEU A 159 -15.98 10.89 7.97
C LEU A 159 -17.06 11.95 7.68
N ALA A 160 -16.83 13.21 8.05
CA ALA A 160 -17.71 14.32 7.70
C ALA A 160 -17.79 14.49 6.18
N MET A 161 -16.65 14.59 5.49
CA MET A 161 -16.57 14.68 4.03
C MET A 161 -17.19 13.47 3.31
N ARG A 162 -17.16 12.29 3.93
CA ARG A 162 -17.85 11.11 3.41
C ARG A 162 -19.37 11.30 3.41
N LYS A 163 -19.95 11.87 4.46
CA LYS A 163 -21.41 12.15 4.54
C LYS A 163 -21.86 13.21 3.53
N LEU A 164 -20.99 14.15 3.13
CA LEU A 164 -21.33 15.14 2.09
C LEU A 164 -21.70 14.48 0.75
N LYS A 165 -21.15 13.28 0.45
CA LYS A 165 -21.49 12.52 -0.76
C LYS A 165 -22.94 12.01 -0.77
N ASP A 166 -23.55 11.85 0.40
CA ASP A 166 -24.92 11.32 0.52
C ASP A 166 -25.99 12.39 0.23
N ILE A 167 -25.58 13.67 0.11
CA ILE A 167 -26.43 14.77 -0.31
C ILE A 167 -26.66 14.66 -1.82
N LYS A 168 -27.67 13.89 -2.21
CA LYS A 168 -28.09 13.74 -3.61
C LYS A 168 -28.71 15.04 -4.11
N THR A 169 -28.26 15.53 -5.26
CA THR A 169 -28.92 16.63 -5.95
C THR A 169 -30.13 16.09 -6.74
N PRO A 170 -31.34 16.67 -6.60
CA PRO A 170 -32.51 16.25 -7.35
C PRO A 170 -32.29 16.39 -8.87
N ALA A 171 -32.81 15.45 -9.66
CA ALA A 171 -32.66 15.44 -11.13
C ALA A 171 -33.23 16.71 -11.81
N ASP A 172 -34.26 17.30 -11.19
CA ASP A 172 -34.97 18.51 -11.65
C ASP A 172 -34.31 19.83 -11.19
N ALA A 173 -33.08 19.76 -10.67
CA ALA A 173 -32.40 20.94 -10.17
C ALA A 173 -31.92 21.89 -11.28
N SER A 174 -31.99 23.20 -11.01
CA SER A 174 -31.38 24.28 -11.81
C SER A 174 -29.91 23.98 -12.15
N LYS A 175 -29.42 24.47 -13.30
CA LYS A 175 -28.02 24.31 -13.76
C LYS A 175 -27.01 24.61 -12.65
N GLY A 176 -27.26 25.61 -11.80
CA GLY A 176 -26.40 25.98 -10.67
C GLY A 176 -26.36 24.96 -9.52
N ARG A 177 -27.47 24.26 -9.24
CA ARG A 177 -27.48 23.16 -8.26
C ARG A 177 -26.82 21.90 -8.82
N LYS A 178 -26.89 21.67 -10.13
CA LYS A 178 -26.18 20.56 -10.81
C LYS A 178 -24.66 20.76 -10.76
N THR A 179 -24.18 21.97 -11.07
CA THR A 179 -22.74 22.28 -10.94
C THR A 179 -22.26 22.20 -9.49
N PHE A 180 -23.05 22.69 -8.53
CA PHE A 180 -22.76 22.53 -7.10
C PHE A 180 -22.69 21.06 -6.68
N GLY A 181 -23.60 20.21 -7.17
CA GLY A 181 -23.58 18.77 -6.91
C GLY A 181 -22.34 18.06 -7.43
N VAL A 182 -21.88 18.42 -8.64
CA VAL A 182 -20.63 17.89 -9.22
C VAL A 182 -19.42 18.35 -8.41
N ALA A 183 -19.37 19.63 -8.00
CA ALA A 183 -18.30 20.15 -7.16
C ALA A 183 -18.25 19.44 -5.80
N LEU A 184 -19.40 19.22 -5.16
CA LEU A 184 -19.53 18.50 -3.91
C LEU A 184 -19.04 17.04 -4.04
N TRP A 185 -19.42 16.36 -5.12
CA TRP A 185 -18.98 15.00 -5.42
C TRP A 185 -17.46 14.93 -5.65
N LEU A 186 -16.88 15.87 -6.39
CA LEU A 186 -15.43 15.96 -6.60
C LEU A 186 -14.71 16.20 -5.27
N PHE A 187 -15.18 17.15 -4.46
CA PHE A 187 -14.60 17.47 -3.16
C PHE A 187 -14.65 16.26 -2.21
N ALA A 188 -15.79 15.56 -2.15
CA ALA A 188 -15.94 14.35 -1.34
C ALA A 188 -15.08 13.18 -1.83
N THR A 189 -14.88 13.04 -3.15
CA THR A 189 -14.04 11.99 -3.75
C THR A 189 -12.55 12.29 -3.57
N ALA A 190 -12.16 13.57 -3.60
CA ALA A 190 -10.80 14.05 -3.39
C ALA A 190 -10.40 14.19 -1.91
N ARG A 191 -11.28 13.85 -0.96
CA ARG A 191 -11.08 14.05 0.50
C ARG A 191 -9.72 13.63 1.04
N ASN A 192 -9.20 12.48 0.60
CA ASN A 192 -7.91 11.96 1.07
C ASN A 192 -6.75 12.83 0.57
N ALA A 193 -6.84 13.32 -0.67
CA ALA A 193 -5.83 14.20 -1.25
C ALA A 193 -5.85 15.58 -0.60
N LEU A 194 -7.06 16.13 -0.40
CA LEU A 194 -7.27 17.42 0.24
C LEU A 194 -6.75 17.41 1.68
N LEU A 195 -7.07 16.36 2.44
CA LEU A 195 -6.59 16.22 3.81
C LEU A 195 -5.06 16.23 3.85
N VAL A 196 -4.39 15.40 3.04
CA VAL A 196 -2.92 15.33 2.99
C VAL A 196 -2.32 16.69 2.64
N LEU A 197 -2.87 17.39 1.64
CA LEU A 197 -2.37 18.74 1.30
C LEU A 197 -2.50 19.71 2.46
N VAL A 198 -3.64 19.70 3.17
CA VAL A 198 -3.87 20.59 4.32
C VAL A 198 -2.93 20.24 5.48
N THR A 199 -2.84 18.96 5.85
CA THR A 199 -2.00 18.53 6.98
C THR A 199 -0.52 18.73 6.70
N SER A 200 -0.06 18.47 5.47
CA SER A 200 1.33 18.75 5.07
C SER A 200 1.63 20.24 5.02
N SER A 201 0.67 21.09 4.65
CA SER A 201 0.85 22.56 4.72
C SER A 201 0.98 23.05 6.16
N ILE A 202 0.20 22.46 7.09
CA ILE A 202 0.31 22.74 8.53
C ILE A 202 1.68 22.29 9.05
N ALA A 203 2.12 21.08 8.69
CA ALA A 203 3.44 20.56 9.07
C ALA A 203 4.58 21.45 8.55
N PHE A 204 4.51 21.88 7.30
CA PHE A 204 5.45 22.83 6.71
C PHE A 204 5.50 24.17 7.46
N TYR A 205 4.33 24.71 7.85
CA TYR A 205 4.25 25.95 8.60
C TYR A 205 4.97 25.85 9.96
N TYR A 206 4.79 24.75 10.69
CA TYR A 206 5.49 24.55 11.97
C TYR A 206 7.00 24.32 11.78
N ASP A 207 7.41 23.53 10.79
CA ASP A 207 8.83 23.29 10.51
C ASP A 207 9.53 24.59 10.08
N SER A 208 8.85 25.49 9.35
CA SER A 208 9.37 26.82 9.02
C SER A 208 9.64 27.72 10.23
N LYS A 209 8.99 27.43 11.37
CA LYS A 209 9.23 28.08 12.67
C LYS A 209 10.26 27.34 13.54
N GLY A 210 10.82 26.23 13.07
CA GLY A 210 11.73 25.37 13.82
C GLY A 210 11.04 24.44 14.82
N GLU A 211 9.71 24.35 14.80
CA GLU A 211 8.94 23.43 15.66
C GLU A 211 8.59 22.16 14.89
N ARG A 212 8.84 20.98 15.48
CA ARG A 212 8.47 19.68 14.89
C ARG A 212 7.43 18.94 15.75
N PRO A 213 6.19 19.44 15.81
CA PRO A 213 5.14 18.87 16.64
C PRO A 213 4.70 17.48 16.14
N PHE A 214 4.87 17.16 14.86
CA PHE A 214 4.40 15.91 14.25
C PHE A 214 5.55 14.96 13.91
N ILE A 215 5.25 13.67 13.80
CA ILE A 215 6.17 12.69 13.18
C ILE A 215 6.04 12.82 11.67
N LEU A 216 7.13 13.23 11.03
CA LEU A 216 7.20 13.44 9.59
C LEU A 216 7.70 12.18 8.86
N THR A 217 7.26 11.98 7.62
CA THR A 217 7.68 10.88 6.74
C THR A 217 9.20 10.86 6.49
N GLY A 218 9.85 12.03 6.54
CA GLY A 218 11.29 12.17 6.33
C GLY A 218 11.68 12.29 4.86
N THR A 219 12.98 12.33 4.58
CA THR A 219 13.48 12.57 3.23
C THR A 219 13.14 11.40 2.30
N VAL A 220 12.44 11.69 1.21
CA VAL A 220 12.17 10.72 0.15
C VAL A 220 13.19 10.94 -0.96
N LYS A 221 13.82 9.86 -1.44
CA LYS A 221 14.78 9.96 -2.55
C LYS A 221 14.01 10.30 -3.84
N SER A 222 14.39 11.40 -4.50
CA SER A 222 13.85 11.76 -5.81
C SER A 222 14.41 10.85 -6.89
N GLY A 223 13.56 10.45 -7.83
CA GLY A 223 13.98 9.68 -8.98
C GLY A 223 12.92 8.72 -9.48
N ILE A 224 12.98 8.46 -10.79
CA ILE A 224 12.28 7.33 -11.40
C ILE A 224 13.02 6.06 -10.96
N PRO A 225 12.32 4.96 -10.62
CA PRO A 225 13.00 3.71 -10.28
C PRO A 225 13.86 3.25 -11.46
N GLY A 226 15.15 3.05 -11.21
CA GLY A 226 16.06 2.47 -12.18
C GLY A 226 15.76 0.99 -12.40
N PHE A 227 16.15 0.46 -13.55
CA PHE A 227 16.13 -0.98 -13.79
C PHE A 227 17.30 -1.64 -13.05
N HIS A 228 16.98 -2.56 -12.15
CA HIS A 228 17.95 -3.34 -11.38
C HIS A 228 17.52 -4.81 -11.36
N VAL A 229 18.47 -5.73 -11.51
CA VAL A 229 18.15 -7.15 -11.30
C VAL A 229 17.85 -7.37 -9.81
N PRO A 230 16.84 -8.17 -9.44
CA PRO A 230 16.59 -8.53 -8.04
C PRO A 230 17.86 -9.05 -7.37
N PRO A 231 18.18 -8.61 -6.15
CA PRO A 231 19.39 -9.01 -5.47
C PRO A 231 19.30 -10.48 -5.02
N PHE A 232 20.26 -11.29 -5.46
CA PHE A 232 20.40 -12.69 -5.07
C PHE A 232 21.50 -12.91 -4.03
N SER A 233 22.16 -11.85 -3.57
CA SER A 233 23.03 -11.85 -2.41
C SER A 233 22.91 -10.51 -1.68
N THR A 234 23.20 -10.52 -0.39
CA THR A 234 23.23 -9.31 0.42
C THR A 234 24.29 -9.41 1.51
N GLN A 235 24.69 -8.26 2.03
CA GLN A 235 25.58 -8.18 3.19
C GLN A 235 24.73 -7.96 4.43
N LEU A 236 24.82 -8.88 5.39
CA LEU A 236 24.22 -8.70 6.72
C LEU A 236 25.23 -8.02 7.65
N PRO A 237 24.82 -7.00 8.42
CA PRO A 237 25.67 -6.45 9.46
C PRO A 237 25.79 -7.46 10.60
N GLY A 238 27.00 -7.98 10.79
CA GLY A 238 27.39 -8.83 11.90
C GLY A 238 27.93 -8.04 13.09
N PRO A 239 28.15 -8.71 14.24
CA PRO A 239 28.77 -8.08 15.39
C PRO A 239 30.17 -7.54 15.04
N ASN A 240 30.52 -6.38 15.59
CA ASN A 240 31.80 -5.67 15.40
C ASN A 240 32.08 -5.10 13.99
N ASN A 241 31.08 -4.51 13.31
CA ASN A 241 31.21 -3.94 11.95
C ASN A 241 31.68 -4.95 10.88
N THR A 242 31.58 -6.25 11.14
CA THR A 242 31.85 -7.27 10.13
C THR A 242 30.60 -7.42 9.26
N SER A 243 30.75 -7.39 7.94
CA SER A 243 29.64 -7.65 7.01
C SER A 243 29.76 -9.07 6.50
N THR A 244 28.78 -9.93 6.80
CA THR A 244 28.75 -11.30 6.29
C THR A 244 27.95 -11.33 5.00
N GLU A 245 28.57 -11.79 3.92
CA GLU A 245 27.86 -12.01 2.66
C GLU A 245 26.95 -13.22 2.80
N VAL A 246 25.67 -13.01 2.52
CA VAL A 246 24.65 -14.04 2.48
C VAL A 246 24.21 -14.20 1.02
N GLY A 247 24.51 -15.35 0.45
CA GLY A 247 24.06 -15.70 -0.90
C GLY A 247 22.58 -16.09 -0.94
N PHE A 248 22.11 -16.43 -2.15
CA PHE A 248 20.69 -16.70 -2.42
C PHE A 248 20.07 -17.74 -1.48
N VAL A 249 20.77 -18.85 -1.23
CA VAL A 249 20.28 -19.92 -0.36
C VAL A 249 20.06 -19.42 1.07
N GLY A 250 20.97 -18.59 1.59
CA GLY A 250 20.83 -17.99 2.91
C GLY A 250 19.68 -16.99 2.95
N MET A 251 19.50 -16.19 1.89
CA MET A 251 18.36 -15.28 1.81
C MET A 251 17.02 -16.02 1.74
N VAL A 252 16.94 -17.11 0.97
CA VAL A 252 15.76 -17.97 0.88
C VAL A 252 15.45 -18.63 2.22
N SER A 253 16.48 -19.10 2.94
CA SER A 253 16.33 -19.67 4.28
C SER A 253 15.76 -18.64 5.27
N GLU A 254 16.22 -17.38 5.20
CA GLU A 254 15.74 -16.30 6.07
C GLU A 254 14.29 -15.90 5.75
N LEU A 255 13.93 -15.82 4.46
CA LEU A 255 12.54 -15.57 4.04
C LEU A 255 11.59 -16.72 4.44
N GLY A 256 12.10 -17.95 4.45
CA GLY A 256 11.41 -19.13 4.97
C GLY A 256 10.00 -19.32 4.43
N ILE A 257 9.02 -19.49 5.33
CA ILE A 257 7.62 -19.73 4.96
C ILE A 257 6.97 -18.55 4.24
N ASN A 258 7.51 -17.33 4.36
CA ASN A 258 6.91 -16.15 3.74
C ASN A 258 6.99 -16.19 2.21
N ILE A 259 7.93 -16.95 1.63
CA ILE A 259 7.99 -17.22 0.18
C ILE A 259 6.69 -17.88 -0.31
N ALA A 260 6.05 -18.71 0.50
CA ALA A 260 4.77 -19.35 0.16
C ALA A 260 3.57 -18.56 0.69
N LEU A 261 3.67 -17.98 1.88
CA LEU A 261 2.52 -17.35 2.55
C LEU A 261 2.15 -15.99 1.92
N VAL A 262 3.14 -15.16 1.58
CA VAL A 262 2.93 -13.83 0.96
C VAL A 262 2.18 -13.94 -0.37
N PRO A 263 2.58 -14.78 -1.35
CA PRO A 263 1.86 -14.89 -2.61
C PRO A 263 0.45 -15.47 -2.42
N VAL A 264 0.25 -16.44 -1.52
CA VAL A 264 -1.10 -16.96 -1.23
C VAL A 264 -2.00 -15.84 -0.70
N ILE A 265 -1.52 -15.05 0.26
CA ILE A 265 -2.27 -13.90 0.81
C ILE A 265 -2.51 -12.83 -0.26
N ALA A 266 -1.52 -12.56 -1.11
CA ALA A 266 -1.65 -11.63 -2.22
C ALA A 266 -2.75 -12.07 -3.20
N VAL A 267 -2.80 -13.35 -3.55
CA VAL A 267 -3.86 -13.94 -4.39
C VAL A 267 -5.22 -13.84 -3.71
N LEU A 268 -5.33 -14.24 -2.44
CA LEU A 268 -6.58 -14.13 -1.68
C LEU A 268 -7.12 -12.70 -1.65
N GLY A 269 -6.24 -11.72 -1.41
CA GLY A 269 -6.58 -10.30 -1.44
C GLY A 269 -7.08 -9.83 -2.81
N ASN A 270 -6.35 -10.16 -3.88
CA ASN A 270 -6.72 -9.75 -5.23
C ASN A 270 -8.07 -10.35 -5.67
N VAL A 271 -8.31 -11.61 -5.30
CA VAL A 271 -9.54 -12.35 -5.65
C VAL A 271 -10.72 -11.84 -4.84
N ALA A 272 -10.53 -11.58 -3.55
CA ALA A 272 -11.55 -10.96 -2.72
C ALA A 272 -12.03 -9.62 -3.28
N ILE A 273 -11.10 -8.78 -3.75
CA ILE A 273 -11.41 -7.49 -4.39
C ILE A 273 -12.11 -7.71 -5.73
N SER A 274 -11.59 -8.61 -6.55
CA SER A 274 -12.18 -8.94 -7.84
C SER A 274 -13.64 -9.39 -7.69
N LYS A 275 -13.93 -10.31 -6.77
CA LYS A 275 -15.29 -10.77 -6.48
C LYS A 275 -16.17 -9.67 -5.88
N ALA A 276 -15.60 -8.77 -5.06
CA ALA A 276 -16.35 -7.68 -4.44
C ALA A 276 -16.70 -6.53 -5.40
N PHE A 277 -15.87 -6.25 -6.42
CA PHE A 277 -16.03 -5.08 -7.28
C PHE A 277 -16.23 -5.37 -8.78
N GLY A 278 -15.68 -6.46 -9.32
CA GLY A 278 -15.63 -6.68 -10.78
C GLY A 278 -16.79 -7.49 -11.37
N GLY A 279 -17.74 -7.96 -10.55
CA GLY A 279 -18.94 -8.67 -11.01
C GLY A 279 -18.67 -10.05 -11.61
N SER A 280 -19.62 -10.56 -12.39
CA SER A 280 -19.55 -11.88 -13.05
C SER A 280 -18.69 -11.83 -14.32
N GLY A 281 -17.78 -12.79 -14.50
CA GLY A 281 -16.98 -12.94 -15.71
C GLY A 281 -15.47 -12.66 -15.57
N ILE A 282 -14.99 -12.45 -14.35
CA ILE A 282 -13.55 -12.33 -14.07
C ILE A 282 -12.91 -13.70 -14.20
N ASN A 283 -11.86 -13.81 -15.01
CA ASN A 283 -11.07 -15.04 -15.13
C ASN A 283 -9.96 -15.03 -14.05
N PRO A 284 -10.00 -15.93 -13.05
CA PRO A 284 -9.02 -15.91 -11.96
C PRO A 284 -7.60 -16.22 -12.44
N THR A 285 -7.44 -17.07 -13.46
CA THR A 285 -6.12 -17.37 -14.03
C THR A 285 -5.53 -16.11 -14.66
N LYS A 286 -6.34 -15.30 -15.34
CA LYS A 286 -5.88 -14.01 -15.89
C LYS A 286 -5.48 -13.03 -14.78
N GLU A 287 -6.26 -12.96 -13.71
CA GLU A 287 -5.92 -12.14 -12.54
C GLU A 287 -4.63 -12.59 -11.85
N LEU A 288 -4.42 -13.90 -11.77
CA LEU A 288 -3.23 -14.50 -11.19
C LEU A 288 -1.98 -14.21 -12.03
N VAL A 289 -2.08 -14.29 -13.36
CA VAL A 289 -1.00 -13.89 -14.29
C VAL A 289 -0.71 -12.39 -14.17
N ALA A 290 -1.74 -11.55 -14.09
CA ALA A 290 -1.56 -10.11 -13.94
C ALA A 290 -0.86 -9.76 -12.62
N LEU A 291 -1.23 -10.42 -11.52
CA LEU A 291 -0.59 -10.26 -10.22
C LEU A 291 0.86 -10.75 -10.24
N SER A 292 1.11 -11.95 -10.78
CA SER A 292 2.45 -12.53 -10.84
C SER A 292 3.42 -11.66 -11.63
N LEU A 293 2.98 -11.13 -12.78
CA LEU A 293 3.80 -10.25 -13.60
C LEU A 293 4.00 -8.87 -12.95
N SER A 294 3.02 -8.39 -12.18
CA SER A 294 3.19 -7.17 -11.39
C SER A 294 4.30 -7.31 -10.35
N ASN A 295 4.39 -8.46 -9.68
CA ASN A 295 5.45 -8.74 -8.70
C ASN A 295 6.81 -9.04 -9.37
N ILE A 296 6.86 -9.90 -10.40
CA ILE A 296 8.10 -10.22 -11.12
C ILE A 296 8.69 -8.96 -11.73
N VAL A 297 7.94 -8.24 -12.58
CA VAL A 297 8.45 -7.02 -13.23
C VAL A 297 8.71 -5.93 -12.20
N GLY A 298 7.84 -5.80 -11.18
CA GLY A 298 8.03 -4.86 -10.07
C GLY A 298 9.38 -5.03 -9.37
N SER A 299 9.83 -6.25 -9.15
CA SER A 299 11.12 -6.50 -8.48
C SER A 299 12.32 -5.92 -9.25
N PHE A 300 12.22 -5.81 -10.59
CA PHE A 300 13.25 -5.17 -11.42
C PHE A 300 13.32 -3.64 -11.28
N PHE A 301 12.33 -3.04 -10.61
CA PHE A 301 12.24 -1.61 -10.34
C PHE A 301 12.19 -1.33 -8.83
N SER A 302 12.79 -2.24 -8.05
CA SER A 302 12.84 -2.14 -6.58
C SER A 302 11.46 -2.10 -5.91
N SER A 303 10.49 -2.87 -6.41
CA SER A 303 9.18 -3.04 -5.76
C SER A 303 9.26 -3.98 -4.56
N ILE A 304 8.49 -3.67 -3.51
CA ILE A 304 8.08 -4.65 -2.49
C ILE A 304 6.88 -5.46 -2.98
N PRO A 305 6.51 -6.58 -2.33
CA PRO A 305 5.36 -7.37 -2.75
C PRO A 305 4.07 -6.55 -2.86
N VAL A 306 3.35 -6.72 -3.97
CA VAL A 306 2.12 -5.99 -4.30
C VAL A 306 0.92 -6.90 -4.43
N THR A 307 -0.27 -6.34 -4.18
CA THR A 307 -1.56 -6.98 -4.45
C THR A 307 -2.63 -5.92 -4.69
N GLY A 308 -3.86 -6.34 -5.02
CA GLY A 308 -5.01 -5.47 -5.09
C GLY A 308 -5.23 -4.74 -3.76
N SER A 309 -5.51 -3.44 -3.82
CA SER A 309 -5.87 -2.64 -2.65
C SER A 309 -7.38 -2.39 -2.59
N PHE A 310 -8.03 -2.81 -1.50
CA PHE A 310 -9.45 -2.56 -1.27
C PHE A 310 -9.80 -1.07 -1.32
N SER A 311 -9.00 -0.22 -0.66
CA SER A 311 -9.29 1.21 -0.56
C SER A 311 -9.11 1.94 -1.90
N ARG A 312 -8.08 1.58 -2.67
CA ARG A 312 -7.87 2.13 -4.03
C ARG A 312 -8.94 1.64 -5.00
N SER A 313 -9.25 0.35 -4.97
CA SER A 313 -10.24 -0.25 -5.86
C SER A 313 -11.66 0.28 -5.57
N ALA A 314 -11.99 0.53 -4.31
CA ALA A 314 -13.25 1.18 -3.94
C ALA A 314 -13.37 2.62 -4.47
N VAL A 315 -12.27 3.39 -4.43
CA VAL A 315 -12.24 4.74 -5.02
C VAL A 315 -12.36 4.66 -6.54
N ASN A 316 -11.69 3.69 -7.17
CA ASN A 316 -11.73 3.48 -8.61
C ASN A 316 -13.16 3.10 -9.09
N HIS A 317 -13.80 2.15 -8.41
CA HIS A 317 -15.20 1.78 -8.62
C HIS A 317 -16.14 2.98 -8.39
N ALA A 318 -15.97 3.71 -7.29
CA ALA A 318 -16.79 4.89 -6.99
C ALA A 318 -16.62 6.05 -7.97
N SER A 319 -15.52 6.06 -8.73
CA SER A 319 -15.23 7.03 -9.79
C SER A 319 -15.83 6.63 -11.15
N GLY A 320 -16.47 5.45 -11.25
CA GLY A 320 -17.09 4.98 -12.48
C GLY A 320 -16.08 4.50 -13.52
N VAL A 321 -14.97 3.88 -13.08
CA VAL A 321 -13.95 3.31 -13.97
C VAL A 321 -14.57 2.34 -14.98
N LYS A 322 -14.13 2.43 -16.24
CA LYS A 322 -14.67 1.60 -17.34
C LYS A 322 -13.65 0.64 -17.93
N THR A 323 -12.35 0.87 -17.71
CA THR A 323 -11.27 0.06 -18.27
C THR A 323 -10.11 -0.03 -17.27
N PRO A 324 -9.28 -1.11 -17.32
CA PRO A 324 -8.07 -1.22 -16.49
C PRO A 324 -6.99 -0.17 -16.80
N ILE A 325 -7.12 0.54 -17.92
CA ILE A 325 -6.19 1.60 -18.38
C ILE A 325 -6.03 2.75 -17.36
N GLY A 326 -6.96 2.89 -16.39
CA GLY A 326 -6.80 3.79 -15.24
C GLY A 326 -5.47 3.59 -14.49
N GLY A 327 -4.89 2.38 -14.53
CA GLY A 327 -3.56 2.10 -13.97
C GLY A 327 -2.42 2.87 -14.66
N ILE A 328 -2.51 3.12 -15.97
CA ILE A 328 -1.51 3.92 -16.71
C ILE A 328 -1.52 5.37 -16.23
N TYR A 329 -2.71 5.97 -16.10
CA TYR A 329 -2.85 7.33 -15.55
C TYR A 329 -2.33 7.42 -14.11
N THR A 330 -2.62 6.40 -13.31
CA THR A 330 -2.11 6.32 -11.94
C THR A 330 -0.59 6.23 -11.93
N GLY A 331 0.01 5.39 -12.78
CA GLY A 331 1.46 5.25 -12.91
C GLY A 331 2.13 6.53 -13.37
N ALA A 332 1.59 7.20 -14.40
CA ALA A 332 2.09 8.49 -14.87
C ALA A 332 2.04 9.56 -13.77
N LEU A 333 0.95 9.63 -13.00
CA LEU A 333 0.85 10.55 -11.86
C LEU A 333 1.85 10.23 -10.75
N VAL A 334 2.12 8.95 -10.47
CA VAL A 334 3.14 8.54 -9.49
C VAL A 334 4.54 8.94 -9.96
N LEU A 335 4.88 8.73 -11.23
CA LEU A 335 6.16 9.16 -11.80
C LEU A 335 6.33 10.69 -11.77
N LEU A 336 5.30 11.43 -12.15
CA LEU A 336 5.30 12.89 -12.06
C LEU A 336 5.49 13.35 -10.61
N ALA A 337 4.85 12.68 -9.66
CA ALA A 337 4.98 13.02 -8.25
C ALA A 337 6.38 12.69 -7.70
N LEU A 338 6.99 11.58 -8.12
CA LEU A 338 8.39 11.23 -7.79
C LEU A 338 9.41 12.20 -8.42
N GLY A 339 9.08 12.80 -9.56
CA GLY A 339 9.93 13.79 -10.23
C GLY A 339 9.79 15.20 -9.65
N LEU A 340 8.58 15.61 -9.26
CA LEU A 340 8.26 17.01 -8.93
C LEU A 340 7.90 17.25 -7.46
N LEU A 341 7.23 16.30 -6.81
CA LEU A 341 6.62 16.49 -5.49
C LEU A 341 7.44 15.89 -4.33
N THR A 342 8.51 15.15 -4.63
CA THR A 342 9.33 14.46 -3.62
C THR A 342 9.87 15.35 -2.50
N PRO A 343 10.35 16.60 -2.74
CA PRO A 343 10.78 17.48 -1.66
C PRO A 343 9.66 17.84 -0.67
N TYR A 344 8.40 17.74 -1.08
CA TYR A 344 7.25 18.05 -0.24
C TYR A 344 6.73 16.83 0.53
N PHE A 345 7.07 15.61 0.09
CA PHE A 345 6.65 14.39 0.77
C PHE A 345 7.25 14.23 2.17
N GLN A 346 8.33 14.95 2.47
CA GLN A 346 8.89 14.97 3.82
C GLN A 346 7.92 15.53 4.87
N PHE A 347 6.93 16.34 4.47
CA PHE A 347 5.95 16.97 5.37
C PHE A 347 4.63 16.19 5.51
N ILE A 348 4.54 15.01 4.90
CA ILE A 348 3.42 14.07 5.11
C ILE A 348 3.62 13.38 6.44
#